data_AF-A0A975KSW0-F1
#
_entry.id   AF-A0A975KSW0-F1
#
_cell.length_a   1.000
_cell.length_b   1.000
_cell.length_c   1.000
_cell.angle_alpha   90.00
_cell.angle_beta   90.00
_cell.angle_gamma   90.00
#
_symmetry.space_group_name_H-M   'P 1'
#
loop_
_entity.id
_entity.type
_entity.pdbx_description
1 polymer ?
#
loop_
_entity_poly.entity_id
_entity_poly.type
_entity_poly.pdbx_seq_one_letter_code
_entity_poly.pdbx_strand_id
1 'polypeptide(L)'
;MEVHFPTDVIPISEVLKEGRKIPFKVIKSELNYSRPIYEEHWHSTTGRWSYMPTRIHYSLHRIFPFYAIGISAELDFTQNVGIAFPTAMNENDLDLYIVVFQTNITDVYTKGNQVVIVGTPKRTGVEVINIKTADITPSNQEKFLLVQLATNDAELDYALINYEAPDYWLKQKERNEREKSEKD
;
A
#
# COMPACT_ATOMS: atom_id res chain seq x y z
N MET A 1 0.29 22.25 -1.06
CA MET A 1 -0.56 21.18 -1.61
C MET A 1 -1.66 20.96 -0.59
N GLU A 2 -2.93 21.16 -0.96
CA GLU A 2 -4.04 20.76 -0.11
C GLU A 2 -3.95 19.24 0.08
N VAL A 3 -3.81 18.79 1.33
CA VAL A 3 -3.78 17.36 1.64
C VAL A 3 -5.23 16.89 1.57
N HIS A 4 -5.60 16.22 0.48
CA HIS A 4 -6.95 15.71 0.26
C HIS A 4 -7.21 14.45 1.12
N PHE A 5 -7.17 14.63 2.45
CA PHE A 5 -7.60 13.62 3.42
C PHE A 5 -8.98 13.05 3.02
N PRO A 6 -9.26 11.77 3.33
CA PRO A 6 -10.58 11.19 3.09
C PRO A 6 -11.68 12.10 3.66
N THR A 7 -12.77 12.34 2.91
CA THR A 7 -13.82 13.29 3.34
C THR A 7 -14.43 12.88 4.67
N ASP A 8 -14.73 11.59 4.79
CA ASP A 8 -15.50 11.03 5.89
C ASP A 8 -14.81 9.74 6.33
N VAL A 9 -14.10 9.81 7.46
CA VAL A 9 -13.50 8.63 8.10
C VAL A 9 -14.58 7.98 8.96
N ILE A 10 -15.01 6.80 8.53
CA ILE A 10 -15.99 5.96 9.21
C ILE A 10 -15.26 5.17 10.32
N PRO A 11 -15.88 4.95 11.50
CA PRO A 11 -15.29 4.12 12.53
C PRO A 11 -14.97 2.71 12.03
N ILE A 12 -13.82 2.16 12.44
CA ILE A 12 -13.38 0.80 12.05
C ILE A 12 -14.48 -0.23 12.34
N SER A 13 -15.11 -0.18 13.51
CA SER A 13 -16.21 -1.10 13.88
C SER A 13 -17.39 -1.08 12.89
N GLU A 14 -17.67 0.06 12.25
CA GLU A 14 -18.72 0.18 11.25
C GLU A 14 -18.24 -0.34 9.88
N VAL A 15 -16.98 -0.10 9.51
CA VAL A 15 -16.37 -0.71 8.31
C VAL A 15 -16.37 -2.24 8.42
N LEU A 16 -16.14 -2.79 9.61
CA LEU A 16 -16.13 -4.25 9.82
C LEU A 16 -17.55 -4.87 9.82
N LYS A 17 -18.57 -4.10 10.22
CA LYS A 17 -19.97 -4.56 10.25
C LYS A 17 -20.68 -4.40 8.90
N GLU A 18 -20.48 -3.26 8.25
CA GLU A 18 -21.25 -2.85 7.07
C GLU A 18 -20.40 -2.77 5.80
N GLY A 19 -19.08 -2.81 5.93
CA GLY A 19 -18.17 -2.83 4.79
C GLY A 19 -18.15 -4.16 4.07
N ARG A 20 -17.65 -4.14 2.84
CA ARG A 20 -17.50 -5.33 2.02
C ARG A 20 -16.19 -6.02 2.38
N LYS A 21 -16.26 -7.29 2.76
CA LYS A 21 -15.09 -8.17 2.83
C LYS A 21 -14.58 -8.46 1.41
N ILE A 22 -13.30 -8.21 1.16
CA ILE A 22 -12.68 -8.42 -0.15
C ILE A 22 -11.62 -9.53 -0.08
N PRO A 23 -11.43 -10.29 -1.16
CA PRO A 23 -10.37 -11.29 -1.21
C PRO A 23 -9.00 -10.62 -1.26
N PHE A 24 -8.02 -11.28 -0.66
CA PHE A 24 -6.61 -10.93 -0.79
C PHE A 24 -5.79 -12.19 -1.02
N LYS A 25 -4.60 -12.05 -1.60
CA LYS A 25 -3.64 -13.14 -1.72
C LYS A 25 -2.35 -12.77 -1.03
N VAL A 26 -1.84 -13.69 -0.21
CA VAL A 26 -0.51 -13.58 0.38
C VAL A 26 0.52 -13.91 -0.69
N ILE A 27 1.36 -12.93 -1.04
CA ILE A 27 2.43 -13.09 -2.04
C ILE A 27 3.80 -13.33 -1.39
N LYS A 28 3.95 -12.95 -0.12
CA LYS A 28 5.14 -13.21 0.69
C LYS A 28 4.75 -13.30 2.16
N SER A 29 5.26 -14.30 2.87
CA SER A 29 5.11 -14.43 4.31
C SER A 29 6.43 -14.95 4.90
N GLU A 30 7.03 -14.17 5.79
CA GLU A 30 8.26 -14.54 6.49
C GLU A 30 8.05 -14.35 8.00
N LEU A 31 7.75 -15.45 8.70
CA LEU A 31 7.35 -15.42 10.12
C LEU A 31 8.43 -14.90 11.07
N ASN A 32 9.70 -15.13 10.73
CA ASN A 32 10.86 -14.78 11.54
C ASN A 32 11.57 -13.53 11.05
N TYR A 33 10.99 -12.81 10.07
CA TYR A 33 11.58 -11.60 9.57
C TYR A 33 11.70 -10.55 10.67
N SER A 34 12.91 -10.01 10.83
CA SER A 34 13.19 -8.86 11.65
C SER A 34 13.63 -7.74 10.72
N ARG A 35 12.97 -6.60 10.81
CA ARG A 35 13.31 -5.47 9.97
C ARG A 35 14.73 -5.00 10.26
N PRO A 36 15.57 -4.79 9.25
CA PRO A 36 16.91 -4.27 9.46
C PRO A 36 16.83 -2.88 10.09
N ILE A 37 17.62 -2.66 11.14
CA ILE A 37 17.77 -1.36 11.80
C ILE A 37 18.75 -0.46 11.04
N TYR A 38 19.54 -1.05 10.15
CA TYR A 38 20.56 -0.40 9.34
C TYR A 38 20.87 -1.29 8.12
N GLU A 39 21.02 -0.67 6.95
CA GLU A 39 21.70 -1.27 5.80
C GLU A 39 22.78 -0.31 5.30
N GLU A 40 23.93 -0.83 4.88
CA GLU A 40 25.10 -0.02 4.49
C GLU A 40 24.76 0.99 3.39
N HIS A 41 23.94 0.57 2.43
CA HIS A 41 23.51 1.42 1.32
C HIS A 41 22.56 2.56 1.75
N TRP A 42 21.99 2.52 2.96
CA TRP A 42 21.29 3.68 3.54
C TRP A 42 22.26 4.81 3.87
N HIS A 43 23.56 4.56 3.94
CA HIS A 43 24.58 5.58 4.11
C HIS A 43 25.36 5.83 2.80
N SER A 44 24.72 5.64 1.64
CA SER A 44 25.41 5.79 0.35
C SER A 44 25.98 7.20 0.15
N THR A 45 27.09 7.26 -0.57
CA THR A 45 27.75 8.49 -1.05
C THR A 45 26.83 9.35 -1.93
N THR A 46 25.77 8.77 -2.52
CA THR A 46 24.79 9.46 -3.38
C THR A 46 23.58 10.01 -2.61
N GLY A 47 23.40 9.61 -1.34
CA GLY A 47 22.42 10.20 -0.42
C GLY A 47 20.94 9.87 -0.69
N ARG A 48 20.60 9.13 -1.75
CA ARG A 48 19.20 8.83 -2.15
C ARG A 48 18.35 8.20 -1.02
N TRP A 49 19.00 7.43 -0.15
CA TRP A 49 18.36 6.61 0.87
C TRP A 49 18.85 6.90 2.30
N SER A 50 19.63 7.98 2.46
CA SER A 50 20.25 8.38 3.73
C SER A 50 19.48 9.39 4.55
N TYR A 51 18.34 9.84 4.03
CA TYR A 51 17.51 10.82 4.72
C TYR A 51 16.86 10.20 5.97
N MET A 52 17.35 10.60 7.14
CA MET A 52 16.96 10.01 8.43
C MET A 52 15.48 10.14 8.77
N PRO A 53 14.78 11.27 8.49
CA PRO A 53 13.35 11.36 8.73
C PRO A 53 12.54 10.28 8.00
N THR A 54 12.92 9.92 6.78
CA THR A 54 12.30 8.80 6.06
C THR A 54 12.52 7.49 6.82
N ARG A 55 13.73 7.23 7.31
CA ARG A 55 14.03 5.99 8.07
C ARG A 55 13.24 5.91 9.37
N ILE A 56 13.08 7.03 10.07
CA ILE A 56 12.25 7.11 11.28
C ILE A 56 10.80 6.83 10.93
N HIS A 57 10.25 7.50 9.91
CA HIS A 57 8.88 7.27 9.44
C HIS A 57 8.64 5.80 9.13
N TYR A 58 9.47 5.20 8.28
CA TYR A 58 9.34 3.79 7.94
C TYR A 58 9.50 2.88 9.17
N SER A 59 10.37 3.19 10.14
CA SER A 59 10.54 2.37 11.35
C SER A 59 9.36 2.42 12.32
N LEU A 60 8.58 3.52 12.32
CA LEU A 60 7.43 3.70 13.22
C LEU A 60 6.16 3.04 12.69
N HIS A 61 6.06 2.86 11.37
CA HIS A 61 4.90 2.25 10.74
C HIS A 61 5.08 0.75 10.50
N ARG A 62 3.95 0.04 10.56
CA ARG A 62 3.78 -1.39 10.34
C ARG A 62 3.05 -1.70 9.05
N ILE A 63 2.33 -0.74 8.48
CA ILE A 63 1.54 -0.93 7.26
C ILE A 63 2.03 0.00 6.14
N PHE A 64 2.25 -0.56 4.95
CA PHE A 64 2.71 0.19 3.78
C PHE A 64 1.95 -0.24 2.52
N PRO A 65 0.94 0.53 2.09
CA PRO A 65 0.28 0.34 0.81
C PRO A 65 1.16 0.86 -0.34
N PHE A 66 1.11 0.17 -1.48
CA PHE A 66 1.92 0.48 -2.64
C PHE A 66 1.26 0.01 -3.94
N TYR A 67 1.16 0.90 -4.92
CA TYR A 67 0.88 0.52 -6.29
C TYR A 67 2.19 0.34 -7.04
N ALA A 68 2.35 -0.79 -7.73
CA ALA A 68 3.54 -1.11 -8.52
C ALA A 68 3.60 -0.31 -9.84
N ILE A 69 3.56 1.01 -9.75
CA ILE A 69 3.53 1.95 -10.87
C ILE A 69 4.94 2.54 -11.05
N GLY A 70 5.72 1.88 -11.90
CA GLY A 70 7.05 2.34 -12.30
C GLY A 70 8.20 1.76 -11.46
N ILE A 71 9.24 1.34 -12.18
CA ILE A 71 10.41 0.63 -11.62
C ILE A 71 11.15 1.48 -10.58
N SER A 72 11.27 2.79 -10.78
CA SER A 72 11.95 3.66 -9.82
C SER A 72 11.20 3.76 -8.50
N ALA A 73 9.87 3.84 -8.54
CA ALA A 73 9.05 3.93 -7.34
C ALA A 73 9.08 2.61 -6.55
N GLU A 74 9.06 1.48 -7.26
CA GLU A 74 9.21 0.15 -6.66
C GLU A 74 10.58 -0.03 -5.98
N LEU A 75 11.65 0.39 -6.66
CA LEU A 75 12.99 0.38 -6.07
C LEU A 75 13.02 1.22 -4.79
N ASP A 76 12.55 2.47 -4.83
CA ASP A 76 12.53 3.32 -3.65
C ASP A 76 11.67 2.74 -2.52
N PHE A 77 10.53 2.15 -2.85
CA PHE A 77 9.65 1.51 -1.86
C PHE A 77 10.33 0.33 -1.18
N THR A 78 10.83 -0.64 -1.95
CA THR A 78 11.48 -1.85 -1.41
C THR A 78 12.70 -1.51 -0.56
N GLN A 79 13.51 -0.52 -0.97
CA GLN A 79 14.69 -0.07 -0.20
C GLN A 79 14.33 0.69 1.09
N ASN A 80 13.17 1.36 1.14
CA ASN A 80 12.71 2.04 2.35
C ASN A 80 12.01 1.08 3.31
N VAL A 81 11.22 0.14 2.78
CA VAL A 81 10.52 -0.86 3.58
C VAL A 81 11.50 -1.91 4.13
N GLY A 82 12.55 -2.25 3.36
CA GLY A 82 13.55 -3.27 3.71
C GLY A 82 13.14 -4.69 3.29
N ILE A 83 12.17 -4.81 2.38
CA ILE A 83 11.69 -6.10 1.89
C ILE A 83 11.41 -6.03 0.38
N ALA A 84 11.91 -7.04 -0.34
CA ALA A 84 11.58 -7.25 -1.74
C ALA A 84 10.51 -8.34 -1.88
N PHE A 85 9.59 -8.14 -2.81
CA PHE A 85 8.52 -9.07 -3.15
C PHE A 85 8.20 -8.97 -4.64
N PRO A 86 7.67 -10.03 -5.26
CA PRO A 86 7.31 -9.98 -6.67
C PRO A 86 6.11 -9.07 -6.88
N THR A 87 6.25 -8.10 -7.78
CA THR A 87 5.15 -7.32 -8.35
C THR A 87 4.83 -7.88 -9.74
N ALA A 88 3.56 -7.88 -10.10
CA ALA A 88 3.08 -8.22 -11.43
C ALA A 88 2.35 -7.02 -12.04
N MET A 89 2.66 -6.74 -13.30
CA MET A 89 1.91 -5.75 -14.10
C MET A 89 0.80 -6.48 -14.84
N ASN A 90 -0.45 -6.09 -14.57
CA ASN A 90 -1.62 -6.56 -15.30
C ASN A 90 -2.29 -5.35 -15.94
N GLU A 91 -2.42 -5.36 -17.27
CA GLU A 91 -2.90 -4.21 -18.06
C GLU A 91 -4.35 -3.83 -17.73
N ASN A 92 -5.16 -4.81 -17.31
CA ASN A 92 -6.60 -4.65 -17.15
C ASN A 92 -7.05 -4.55 -15.69
N ASP A 93 -6.16 -4.78 -14.73
CA ASP A 93 -6.51 -4.82 -13.31
C ASP A 93 -5.28 -4.58 -12.44
N LEU A 94 -5.16 -3.33 -11.96
CA LEU A 94 -4.10 -2.89 -11.07
C LEU A 94 -4.22 -3.58 -9.69
N ASP A 95 -3.10 -4.06 -9.18
CA ASP A 95 -3.00 -4.60 -7.82
C ASP A 95 -2.52 -3.53 -6.83
N LEU A 96 -3.19 -3.44 -5.68
CA LEU A 96 -2.68 -2.73 -4.51
C LEU A 96 -1.94 -3.72 -3.62
N TYR A 97 -0.63 -3.53 -3.48
CA TYR A 97 0.23 -4.31 -2.60
C TYR A 97 0.24 -3.67 -1.21
N ILE A 98 0.18 -4.49 -0.18
CA ILE A 98 0.23 -4.00 1.21
C ILE A 98 1.20 -4.84 2.00
N VAL A 99 2.27 -4.20 2.47
CA VAL A 99 3.25 -4.80 3.38
C VAL A 99 2.77 -4.55 4.81
N VAL A 100 2.66 -5.62 5.59
CA VAL A 100 2.27 -5.57 6.99
C VAL A 100 3.32 -6.28 7.84
N PHE A 101 3.94 -5.54 8.76
CA PHE A 101 4.88 -6.08 9.73
C PHE A 101 4.16 -6.53 11.00
N GLN A 102 4.74 -7.54 11.65
CA GLN A 102 4.41 -7.94 13.01
C GLN A 102 2.92 -8.23 13.21
N THR A 103 2.23 -8.71 12.17
CA THR A 103 0.80 -9.00 12.22
C THR A 103 0.50 -10.16 11.28
N ASN A 104 -0.40 -11.05 11.70
CA ASN A 104 -0.98 -12.09 10.86
C ASN A 104 -2.30 -11.58 10.29
N ILE A 105 -2.36 -11.37 8.99
CA ILE A 105 -3.56 -10.85 8.33
C ILE A 105 -4.61 -11.96 8.26
N THR A 106 -5.84 -11.64 8.66
CA THR A 106 -6.96 -12.59 8.59
C THR A 106 -7.97 -12.16 7.55
N ASP A 107 -8.26 -10.86 7.47
CA ASP A 107 -9.36 -10.33 6.67
C ASP A 107 -9.04 -8.92 6.16
N VAL A 108 -9.66 -8.55 5.05
CA VAL A 108 -9.62 -7.18 4.50
C VAL A 108 -11.04 -6.73 4.19
N TYR A 109 -11.38 -5.53 4.63
CA TYR A 109 -12.67 -4.89 4.42
C TYR A 109 -12.50 -3.55 3.72
N THR A 110 -13.50 -3.14 2.95
CA THR A 110 -13.54 -1.80 2.36
C THR A 110 -14.92 -1.18 2.49
N LYS A 111 -14.95 0.12 2.77
CA LYS A 111 -16.16 0.95 2.81
C LYS A 111 -15.75 2.41 2.57
N GLY A 112 -16.41 3.09 1.63
CA GLY A 112 -16.00 4.44 1.23
C GLY A 112 -14.54 4.47 0.82
N ASN A 113 -13.80 5.51 1.23
CA ASN A 113 -12.37 5.65 0.98
C ASN A 113 -11.47 4.89 1.99
N GLN A 114 -12.01 3.90 2.72
CA GLN A 114 -11.25 3.12 3.69
C GLN A 114 -11.04 1.68 3.26
N VAL A 115 -9.84 1.18 3.54
CA VAL A 115 -9.47 -0.22 3.48
C VAL A 115 -8.96 -0.61 4.87
N VAL A 116 -9.64 -1.53 5.54
CA VAL A 116 -9.27 -2.00 6.88
C VAL A 116 -8.73 -3.43 6.77
N ILE A 117 -7.49 -3.59 7.18
CA ILE A 117 -6.81 -4.89 7.28
C ILE A 117 -6.90 -5.35 8.72
N VAL A 118 -7.58 -6.47 8.93
CA VAL A 118 -7.71 -7.08 10.25
C VAL A 118 -6.63 -8.14 10.40
N GLY A 119 -5.99 -8.13 11.56
CA GLY A 119 -5.02 -9.16 11.88
C GLY A 119 -4.75 -9.33 13.38
N THR A 120 -4.03 -10.41 13.68
CA THR A 120 -3.56 -10.72 15.03
C THR A 120 -2.10 -10.27 15.17
N PRO A 121 -1.77 -9.36 16.11
CA PRO A 121 -0.40 -8.92 16.34
C PRO A 121 0.55 -10.06 16.65
N LYS A 122 1.77 -9.96 16.14
CA LYS A 122 2.92 -10.84 16.38
C LYS A 122 4.12 -10.00 16.79
N ARG A 123 5.16 -10.63 17.35
CA ARG A 123 6.40 -9.93 17.72
C ARG A 123 7.37 -9.76 16.56
N THR A 124 7.30 -10.65 15.59
CA THR A 124 8.17 -10.70 14.41
C THR A 124 7.35 -11.05 13.19
N GLY A 125 8.01 -10.91 12.04
CA GLY A 125 7.51 -11.36 10.77
C GLY A 125 6.90 -10.25 9.93
N VAL A 126 6.65 -10.61 8.68
CA VAL A 126 6.11 -9.72 7.65
C VAL A 126 5.24 -10.53 6.71
N GLU A 127 4.11 -9.96 6.35
CA GLU A 127 3.23 -10.48 5.31
C GLU A 127 3.05 -9.39 4.25
N VAL A 128 3.16 -9.79 2.99
CA VAL A 128 2.82 -8.94 1.86
C VAL A 128 1.62 -9.57 1.19
N ILE A 129 0.55 -8.78 1.09
CA ILE A 129 -0.67 -9.18 0.41
C ILE A 129 -0.87 -8.31 -0.84
N ASN A 130 -1.60 -8.83 -1.81
CA ASN A 130 -2.21 -8.02 -2.84
C ASN A 130 -3.74 -8.12 -2.77
N ILE A 131 -4.39 -6.99 -3.05
CA ILE A 131 -5.82 -6.90 -3.29
C ILE A 131 -6.05 -6.30 -4.67
N LYS A 132 -7.14 -6.69 -5.32
CA LYS A 132 -7.51 -6.12 -6.61
C LYS A 132 -8.05 -4.72 -6.41
N THR A 133 -7.56 -3.76 -7.19
CA THR A 133 -8.07 -2.39 -7.07
C THR A 133 -9.51 -2.29 -7.53
N ALA A 134 -9.95 -3.18 -8.44
CA ALA A 134 -11.35 -3.31 -8.82
C ALA A 134 -12.28 -3.70 -7.65
N ASP A 135 -11.74 -4.34 -6.60
CA ASP A 135 -12.47 -4.66 -5.38
C ASP A 135 -12.54 -3.46 -4.41
N ILE A 136 -11.87 -2.35 -4.70
CA ILE A 136 -11.95 -1.13 -3.88
C ILE A 136 -12.88 -0.15 -4.60
N THR A 137 -14.00 0.18 -3.98
CA THR A 137 -14.99 1.12 -4.53
C THR A 137 -15.01 2.39 -3.68
N PRO A 138 -14.05 3.31 -3.86
CA PRO A 138 -14.00 4.53 -3.06
C PRO A 138 -15.22 5.41 -3.33
N SER A 139 -15.71 6.06 -2.28
CA SER A 139 -16.79 7.06 -2.39
C SER A 139 -16.37 8.29 -3.20
N ASN A 140 -15.08 8.65 -3.17
CA ASN A 140 -14.50 9.73 -3.93
C ASN A 140 -13.11 9.33 -4.45
N GLN A 141 -12.95 9.27 -5.77
CA GLN A 141 -11.71 8.84 -6.42
C GLN A 141 -10.58 9.89 -6.36
N GLU A 142 -10.90 11.16 -6.11
CA GLU A 142 -9.91 12.25 -6.03
C GLU A 142 -9.26 12.37 -4.65
N LYS A 143 -9.75 11.61 -3.67
CA LYS A 143 -9.26 11.65 -2.29
C LYS A 143 -8.40 10.45 -1.97
N PHE A 144 -7.54 10.60 -0.97
CA PHE A 144 -6.72 9.50 -0.47
C PHE A 144 -7.59 8.32 -0.03
N LEU A 145 -7.09 7.12 -0.29
CA LEU A 145 -7.48 5.92 0.44
C LEU A 145 -6.79 5.93 1.81
N LEU A 146 -7.59 5.67 2.84
CA LEU A 146 -7.10 5.40 4.19
C LEU A 146 -7.00 3.89 4.39
N VAL A 147 -5.76 3.40 4.45
CA VAL A 147 -5.47 1.99 4.67
C VAL A 147 -5.08 1.79 6.12
N GLN A 148 -5.92 1.10 6.89
CA GLN A 148 -5.78 0.94 8.33
C GLN A 148 -5.43 -0.51 8.66
N LEU A 149 -4.53 -0.69 9.62
CA LEU A 149 -4.27 -1.96 10.27
C LEU A 149 -5.02 -1.99 11.59
N ALA A 150 -5.85 -3.01 11.81
CA ALA A 150 -6.71 -3.10 12.98
C ALA A 150 -6.64 -4.46 13.67
N THR A 151 -6.88 -4.45 14.98
CA THR A 151 -7.11 -5.65 15.79
C THR A 151 -8.27 -5.40 16.75
N ASN A 152 -9.26 -6.30 16.79
CA ASN A 152 -10.47 -6.16 17.63
C ASN A 152 -11.11 -4.76 17.55
N ASP A 153 -11.34 -4.26 16.33
CA ASP A 153 -11.91 -2.94 16.03
C ASP A 153 -11.06 -1.71 16.43
N ALA A 154 -9.86 -1.92 17.00
CA ALA A 154 -8.92 -0.85 17.34
C ALA A 154 -7.83 -0.70 16.27
N GLU A 155 -7.52 0.55 15.92
CA GLU A 155 -6.43 0.86 15.00
C GLU A 155 -5.07 0.61 15.66
N LEU A 156 -4.21 -0.12 14.95
CA LEU A 156 -2.81 -0.32 15.30
C LEU A 156 -1.90 0.65 14.56
N ASP A 157 -2.21 0.91 13.29
CA ASP A 157 -1.47 1.82 12.42
C ASP A 157 -2.31 2.17 11.19
N TYR A 158 -1.90 3.19 10.44
CA TYR A 158 -2.54 3.57 9.18
C TYR A 158 -1.55 4.15 8.18
N ALA A 159 -1.96 4.15 6.91
CA ALA A 159 -1.27 4.82 5.84
C ALA A 159 -2.27 5.46 4.86
N LEU A 160 -1.82 6.50 4.17
CA LEU A 160 -2.58 7.18 3.13
C LEU A 160 -1.93 6.93 1.77
N ILE A 161 -2.74 6.64 0.76
CA ILE A 161 -2.28 6.46 -0.63
C ILE A 161 -3.30 7.04 -1.59
N ASN A 162 -2.86 7.64 -2.70
CA ASN A 162 -3.79 8.10 -3.74
C ASN A 162 -4.55 6.90 -4.28
N TYR A 163 -5.85 7.05 -4.54
CA TYR A 163 -6.58 6.02 -5.27
C TYR A 163 -6.12 6.03 -6.73
N GLU A 164 -5.68 4.87 -7.22
CA GLU A 164 -5.41 4.65 -8.63
C GLU A 164 -6.50 3.75 -9.21
N ALA A 165 -6.99 4.05 -10.40
CA ALA A 165 -8.07 3.26 -11.01
C ALA A 165 -7.56 1.89 -11.48
N PRO A 166 -8.40 0.84 -11.51
CA PRO A 166 -7.98 -0.50 -11.93
C PRO A 166 -7.46 -0.56 -13.39
N ASP A 167 -7.94 0.36 -14.24
CA ASP A 167 -7.57 0.50 -15.65
C ASP A 167 -6.38 1.46 -15.88
N TYR A 168 -5.58 1.74 -14.83
CA TYR A 168 -4.44 2.67 -14.88
C TYR A 168 -3.51 2.42 -16.08
N TRP A 169 -3.09 1.17 -16.27
CA TRP A 169 -2.14 0.81 -17.33
C TRP A 169 -2.72 0.99 -18.73
N LEU A 170 -4.00 0.69 -18.90
CA LEU A 170 -4.71 0.91 -20.16
C LEU A 170 -4.76 2.41 -20.51
N LYS A 171 -5.16 3.26 -19.55
CA LYS A 171 -5.18 4.71 -19.70
C LYS A 171 -3.80 5.28 -20.03
N GLN A 172 -2.76 4.76 -19.37
CA GLN A 172 -1.38 5.20 -19.60
C GLN A 172 -0.90 4.85 -21.01
N LYS A 173 -1.28 3.67 -21.53
CA LYS A 173 -0.97 3.26 -22.90
C LYS A 173 -1.66 4.15 -23.93
N GLU A 174 -2.96 4.37 -23.78
CA GLU A 174 -3.73 5.24 -24.68
C GLU A 174 -3.18 6.68 -24.71
N ARG A 175 -2.79 7.21 -23.55
CA ARG A 175 -2.17 8.54 -23.45
C ARG A 175 -0.84 8.61 -24.22
N ASN A 176 0.02 7.61 -24.04
CA ASN A 176 1.30 7.55 -24.73
C ASN A 176 1.15 7.43 -26.26
N GLU A 177 0.10 6.75 -26.73
CA GLU A 177 -0.23 6.64 -28.15
C GLU A 177 -0.72 7.99 -28.73
N ARG A 178 -1.58 8.72 -28.00
CA ARG A 178 -2.03 10.07 -28.39
C ARG A 178 -0.87 11.06 -28.47
N GLU A 179 0.00 11.09 -27.47
CA GLU A 179 1.16 11.99 -27.43
C GLU A 179 2.19 11.70 -28.54
N LYS A 180 2.22 10.47 -29.07
CA LYS A 180 3.02 10.14 -30.26
C LYS A 180 2.35 10.66 -31.53
N SER A 181 1.04 10.48 -31.69
CA SER A 181 0.30 10.96 -32.86
C SER A 181 0.23 12.48 -32.99
N GLU A 182 0.40 13.23 -31.89
CA GLU A 182 0.44 14.70 -31.90
C GLU A 182 1.83 15.27 -32.24
N LYS A 183 2.87 14.42 -32.26
CA LYS A 183 4.25 14.82 -32.56
C LYS A 183 4.67 14.50 -34.00
N ASP A 184 3.84 13.75 -34.74
CA ASP A 184 3.99 13.39 -36.15
C ASP A 184 3.12 14.30 -37.05
#